data_AF-A0A496U7K0-F1
#
_entry.id   AF-A0A496U7K0-F1
#
_cell.length_a   1.000
_cell.length_b   1.000
_cell.length_c   1.000
_cell.angle_alpha   90.00
_cell.angle_beta   90.00
_cell.angle_gamma   90.00
#
_symmetry.space_group_name_H-M   'P 1'
#
loop_
_entity.id
_entity.type
_entity.pdbx_description
1 polymer ?
#
loop_
_entity_poly.entity_id
_entity_poly.type
_entity_poly.pdbx_seq_one_letter_code
_entity_poly.pdbx_strand_id
1 'polypeptide(L)'
;MTDTSCINNDKLPVWIITTSGWGDDAISRINAYAGVARRWKLNIEFSSKLGTFTSYKYAPAAAKKIQEQNENTFEAYQKEFGENWQQIFIEEVNREFAICGE
;
A
#
# COMPACT_ATOMS: atom_id res chain seq x y z
N MET A 1 -0.41 -7.72 13.82
CA MET A 1 0.19 -7.72 12.48
C MET A 1 1.51 -6.96 12.54
N THR A 2 2.58 -7.60 12.07
CA THR A 2 3.91 -6.98 11.93
C THR A 2 3.91 -6.10 10.69
N ASP A 3 4.72 -5.04 10.70
CA ASP A 3 4.97 -4.20 9.53
C ASP A 3 5.67 -5.06 8.46
N THR A 4 5.10 -5.17 7.26
CA THR A 4 5.63 -6.02 6.17
C THR A 4 5.99 -5.14 4.98
N SER A 5 7.26 -5.16 4.58
CA SER A 5 7.76 -4.41 3.41
C SER A 5 8.01 -5.33 2.22
N CYS A 6 7.42 -5.03 1.07
CA CYS A 6 7.72 -5.64 -0.22
C CYS A 6 8.49 -4.64 -1.08
N ILE A 7 9.81 -4.79 -1.11
CA ILE A 7 10.71 -3.97 -1.94
C ILE A 7 11.03 -4.74 -3.22
N ASN A 8 10.54 -4.25 -4.35
CA ASN A 8 10.71 -4.88 -5.67
C ASN A 8 11.59 -4.05 -6.63
N ASN A 9 11.85 -2.78 -6.32
CA ASN A 9 12.62 -1.86 -7.17
C ASN A 9 13.35 -0.79 -6.34
N ASP A 10 14.67 -0.90 -6.20
CA ASP A 10 15.48 0.01 -5.39
C ASP A 10 15.41 1.50 -5.82
N LYS A 11 15.00 1.78 -7.05
CA LYS A 11 14.91 3.15 -7.60
C LYS A 11 13.61 3.87 -7.27
N LEU A 12 12.60 3.13 -6.82
CA LEU A 12 11.26 3.63 -6.57
C LEU A 12 11.05 3.89 -5.07
N PRO A 13 10.37 4.99 -4.69
CA PRO A 13 10.04 5.24 -3.29
C PRO A 13 9.03 4.21 -2.76
N VAL A 14 9.00 4.02 -1.44
CA VAL A 14 8.12 3.04 -0.79
C VAL A 14 6.75 3.63 -0.52
N TRP A 15 5.71 3.00 -1.07
CA TRP A 15 4.32 3.36 -0.81
C TRP A 15 3.82 2.68 0.47
N ILE A 16 3.45 3.47 1.48
CA ILE A 16 2.96 2.95 2.75
C ILE A 16 1.43 2.75 2.68
N ILE A 17 0.99 1.52 2.89
CA ILE A 17 -0.41 1.10 2.88
C ILE A 17 -0.84 0.80 4.31
N THR A 18 -1.87 1.49 4.78
CA THR A 18 -2.42 1.25 6.11
C THR A 18 -3.36 0.05 6.09
N THR A 19 -3.05 -1.00 6.84
CA THR A 19 -3.84 -2.24 6.86
C THR A 19 -4.88 -2.27 7.97
N SER A 20 -4.84 -1.34 8.92
CA SER A 20 -5.78 -1.37 10.03
C SER A 20 -7.18 -0.91 9.58
N GLY A 21 -8.20 -1.65 10.03
CA GLY A 21 -9.56 -1.59 9.50
C GLY A 21 -9.90 -2.68 8.48
N TRP A 22 -8.94 -3.51 8.05
CA TRP A 22 -9.21 -4.60 7.09
C TRP A 22 -9.80 -5.87 7.72
N GLY A 23 -9.84 -5.99 9.05
CA GLY A 23 -10.47 -7.12 9.75
C GLY A 23 -9.82 -8.47 9.42
N ASP A 24 -10.62 -9.53 9.37
CA ASP A 24 -10.18 -10.90 9.06
C ASP A 24 -9.64 -11.07 7.62
N ASP A 25 -10.10 -10.25 6.68
CA ASP A 25 -9.63 -10.24 5.28
C ASP A 25 -8.25 -9.62 5.08
N ALA A 26 -7.65 -9.07 6.15
CA ALA A 26 -6.42 -8.32 6.05
C ALA A 26 -5.27 -9.13 5.44
N ILE A 27 -5.17 -10.43 5.74
CA ILE A 27 -4.11 -11.29 5.19
C ILE A 27 -4.31 -11.50 3.69
N SER A 28 -5.53 -11.83 3.25
CA SER A 28 -5.85 -12.02 1.83
C SER A 28 -5.64 -10.75 1.02
N ARG A 29 -5.98 -9.58 1.59
CA ARG A 29 -5.70 -8.27 0.97
C ARG A 29 -4.21 -8.00 0.89
N ILE A 30 -3.45 -8.21 1.97
CA ILE A 30 -1.98 -8.05 1.97
C ILE A 30 -1.36 -8.90 0.85
N ASN A 31 -1.80 -10.16 0.72
CA ASN A 31 -1.30 -11.06 -0.33
C ASN A 31 -1.61 -10.55 -1.73
N ALA A 32 -2.83 -10.05 -1.99
CA ALA A 32 -3.20 -9.47 -3.28
C ALA A 32 -2.42 -8.18 -3.60
N TYR A 33 -2.25 -7.29 -2.62
CA TYR A 33 -1.41 -6.10 -2.81
C TYR A 33 0.06 -6.48 -3.10
N ALA A 34 0.61 -7.45 -2.37
CA ALA A 34 1.97 -7.91 -2.56
C ALA A 34 2.17 -8.60 -3.93
N GLY A 35 1.19 -9.39 -4.39
CA GLY A 35 1.24 -10.08 -5.67
C GLY A 35 1.22 -9.10 -6.85
N VAL A 36 0.32 -8.13 -6.85
CA VAL A 36 0.29 -7.07 -7.88
C VAL A 36 1.53 -6.18 -7.80
N ALA A 37 1.95 -5.76 -6.60
CA ALA A 37 3.16 -4.94 -6.44
C ALA A 37 4.41 -5.65 -6.96
N ARG A 38 4.52 -6.97 -6.78
CA ARG A 38 5.60 -7.77 -7.35
C ARG A 38 5.53 -7.80 -8.88
N ARG A 39 4.34 -7.90 -9.48
CA ARG A 39 4.14 -7.86 -10.95
C ARG A 39 4.52 -6.50 -11.54
N TRP A 40 4.15 -5.43 -10.86
CA TRP A 40 4.44 -4.04 -11.28
C TRP A 40 5.83 -3.55 -10.87
N LYS A 41 6.57 -4.35 -10.07
CA LYS A 41 7.83 -3.96 -9.44
C LYS A 41 7.71 -2.67 -8.62
N LEU A 42 6.61 -2.52 -7.89
CA LEU A 42 6.39 -1.42 -6.94
C LEU A 42 6.94 -1.77 -5.57
N ASN A 43 7.37 -0.74 -4.84
CA ASN A 43 7.71 -0.85 -3.44
C ASN A 43 6.50 -0.50 -2.59
N ILE A 44 6.07 -1.43 -1.74
CA ILE A 44 4.97 -1.22 -0.81
C ILE A 44 5.37 -1.63 0.61
N GLU A 45 4.87 -0.92 1.60
CA GLU A 45 5.05 -1.23 3.02
C GLU A 45 3.69 -1.24 3.71
N PHE A 46 3.34 -2.35 4.34
CA PHE A 46 2.10 -2.52 5.07
C PHE A 46 2.29 -2.08 6.51
N SER A 47 1.69 -0.94 6.88
CA SER A 47 1.77 -0.45 8.24
C SER A 47 0.46 -0.64 9.00
N SER A 48 0.54 -1.41 10.09
CA SER A 48 -0.55 -1.58 11.06
C SER A 48 -0.59 -0.44 12.10
N LYS A 49 0.45 0.39 12.18
CA LYS A 49 0.61 1.43 13.22
C LYS A 49 -0.39 2.58 13.09
N LEU A 50 -0.85 2.87 11.87
CA LEU A 50 -1.68 4.04 11.60
C LEU A 50 -3.19 3.78 11.51
N GLY A 51 -3.67 2.57 11.24
CA GLY A 51 -5.06 2.40 10.78
C GLY A 51 -6.17 2.38 11.85
N THR A 52 -5.96 2.97 13.03
CA THR A 52 -7.13 3.36 13.84
C THR A 52 -7.22 4.88 13.84
N PHE A 53 -8.43 5.42 13.72
CA PHE A 53 -8.72 6.86 13.89
C PHE A 53 -8.08 7.41 15.19
N THR A 54 -7.94 6.54 16.19
CA THR A 54 -7.20 6.73 17.44
C THR A 54 -5.70 6.94 17.22
N SER A 55 -5.01 6.13 16.40
CA SER A 55 -3.59 6.30 16.07
C SER A 55 -3.28 7.65 15.42
N TYR A 56 -4.14 8.14 14.51
CA TYR A 56 -3.99 9.47 13.90
C TYR A 56 -4.16 10.60 14.93
N LYS A 57 -5.01 10.42 15.93
CA LYS A 57 -5.24 11.38 17.02
C LYS A 57 -4.07 11.45 18.02
N TYR A 58 -3.35 10.35 18.23
CA TYR A 58 -2.22 10.29 19.18
C TYR A 58 -0.82 10.36 18.54
N ALA A 59 -0.71 10.18 17.22
CA ALA A 59 0.56 10.28 16.47
C ALA A 59 0.44 11.11 15.18
N PRO A 60 0.06 12.41 15.28
CA PRO A 60 -0.12 13.29 14.11
C PRO A 60 1.17 13.47 13.30
N ALA A 61 2.33 13.43 13.95
CA ALA A 61 3.62 13.52 13.26
C ALA A 61 3.91 12.30 12.36
N ALA A 62 3.53 11.09 12.79
CA ALA A 62 3.70 9.88 11.99
C ALA A 62 2.73 9.85 10.81
N ALA A 63 1.48 10.25 11.03
CA ALA A 63 0.47 10.39 9.99
C ALA A 63 0.91 11.38 8.90
N LYS A 64 1.37 12.57 9.30
CA LYS A 64 1.83 13.60 8.37
C LYS A 64 3.02 13.11 7.55
N LYS A 65 4.01 12.49 8.20
CA LYS A 65 5.19 11.93 7.53
C LYS A 65 4.83 10.86 6.50
N ILE A 66 3.85 10.01 6.80
CA ILE A 66 3.39 8.96 5.88
C ILE A 66 2.61 9.56 4.71
N GLN A 67 1.79 10.59 4.96
CA GLN A 67 1.13 11.34 3.90
C GLN A 67 2.15 11.99 2.95
N GLU A 68 3.11 12.74 3.50
CA GLU A 68 4.16 13.39 2.71
C GLU A 68 5.00 12.38 1.91
N GLN A 69 5.31 11.22 2.49
CA GLN A 69 6.04 10.15 1.79
C GLN A 69 5.19 9.55 0.65
N ASN A 70 3.91 9.30 0.90
CA ASN A 70 3.01 8.74 -0.09
C ASN A 70 2.77 9.71 -1.25
N GLU A 71 2.63 11.02 -0.98
CA GLU A 71 2.51 12.04 -2.02
C GLU A 71 3.73 12.05 -2.96
N ASN A 72 4.95 12.04 -2.40
CA ASN A 72 6.18 11.92 -3.20
C ASN A 72 6.24 10.60 -3.98
N THR A 73 5.76 9.52 -3.36
CA THR A 73 5.73 8.20 -4.00
C THR A 73 4.76 8.16 -5.18
N PHE A 74 3.58 8.74 -5.01
CA PHE A 74 2.58 8.83 -6.06
C PHE A 74 3.05 9.67 -7.24
N GLU A 75 3.78 10.76 -6.99
CA GLU A 75 4.38 11.55 -8.08
C GLU A 75 5.42 10.73 -8.86
N ALA A 76 6.29 9.98 -8.17
CA ALA A 76 7.27 9.11 -8.81
C ALA A 76 6.60 7.99 -9.63
N TYR A 77 5.56 7.36 -9.08
CA TYR A 77 4.82 6.30 -9.76
C TYR A 77 4.01 6.84 -10.94
N GLN A 78 3.44 8.03 -10.82
CA GLN A 78 2.74 8.68 -11.92
C GLN A 78 3.67 8.99 -13.10
N LYS A 79 4.94 9.37 -12.84
CA LYS A 79 5.94 9.58 -13.90
C LYS A 79 6.34 8.27 -14.60
N GLU A 80 6.44 7.17 -13.86
CA GLU A 80 6.87 5.87 -14.39
C GLU A 80 5.72 5.11 -15.08
N PHE A 81 4.51 5.15 -14.52
CA PHE A 81 3.37 4.32 -14.92
C PHE A 81 2.19 5.11 -15.52
N GLY A 82 2.22 6.45 -15.50
CA GLY A 82 1.18 7.34 -16.04
C GLY A 82 0.07 7.70 -15.04
N GLU A 83 -0.75 8.72 -15.33
CA GLU A 83 -1.78 9.29 -14.40
C GLU A 83 -2.77 8.28 -13.80
N ASN A 84 -3.09 7.21 -14.52
CA ASN A 84 -4.09 6.23 -14.07
C ASN A 84 -3.49 5.00 -13.36
N TRP A 85 -2.18 5.01 -13.06
CA TRP A 85 -1.48 3.84 -12.51
C TRP A 85 -2.13 3.33 -11.22
N GLN A 86 -2.54 4.25 -10.32
CA GLN A 86 -3.10 3.87 -9.03
C GLN A 86 -4.45 3.18 -9.21
N GLN A 87 -5.29 3.68 -10.11
CA GLN A 87 -6.58 3.07 -10.39
C GLN A 87 -6.40 1.67 -10.97
N ILE A 88 -5.55 1.54 -12.00
CA ILE A 88 -5.26 0.24 -12.64
C ILE A 88 -4.70 -0.75 -11.62
N PHE A 89 -3.78 -0.30 -10.77
CA PHE A 89 -3.20 -1.11 -9.72
C PHE A 89 -4.27 -1.63 -8.75
N ILE A 90 -5.16 -0.75 -8.27
CA ILE A 90 -6.25 -1.14 -7.36
C ILE A 90 -7.25 -2.09 -8.05
N GLU A 91 -7.54 -1.88 -9.33
CA GLU A 91 -8.37 -2.81 -10.11
C GLU A 91 -7.74 -4.20 -10.21
N GLU A 92 -6.43 -4.30 -10.44
CA GLU A 92 -5.71 -5.57 -10.45
C GLU A 92 -5.68 -6.22 -9.06
N VAL A 93 -5.51 -5.44 -7.99
CA VAL A 93 -5.55 -5.96 -6.61
C VAL A 93 -6.93 -6.53 -6.30
N ASN A 94 -8.00 -5.83 -6.68
CA ASN A 94 -9.36 -6.32 -6.47
C ASN A 94 -9.64 -7.61 -7.27
N ARG A 95 -9.11 -7.72 -8.50
CA ARG A 95 -9.19 -8.97 -9.27
C ARG A 95 -8.42 -10.10 -8.61
N GLU A 96 -7.20 -9.87 -8.15
CA GLU A 96 -6.40 -10.89 -7.48
C GLU A 96 -7.03 -11.32 -6.14
N PHE A 97 -7.59 -10.36 -5.40
CA PHE A 97 -8.34 -10.63 -4.17
C PHE A 97 -9.59 -11.49 -4.42
N ALA A 98 -10.35 -11.20 -5.49
CA ALA A 98 -11.52 -11.99 -5.86
C ALA A 98 -11.15 -13.45 -6.22
N ILE A 99 -10.01 -13.65 -6.91
CA ILE A 99 -9.54 -14.99 -7.31
C ILE A 99 -9.03 -15.81 -6.10
N CYS A 100 -8.46 -15.18 -5.08
CA CYS A 100 -8.01 -15.86 -3.85
C CYS A 100 -9.13 -16.07 -2.80
N GLY A 101 -10.32 -15.52 -3.02
CA GLY A 101 -11.44 -15.55 -2.07
C GLY A 101 -12.48 -16.66 -2.31
N GLU A 102 -12.29 -17.49 -3.34
CA GLU A 102 -13.13 -18.67 -3.64
C GLU A 102 -12.60 -19.96 -3.00
#